data_AF-A0A9W6F961-F1
#
_entry.id   AF-A0A9W6F961-F1
#
_cell.length_a   1.000
_cell.length_b   1.000
_cell.length_c   1.000
_cell.angle_alpha   90.00
_cell.angle_beta   90.00
_cell.angle_gamma   90.00
#
_symmetry.space_group_name_H-M   'P 1'
#
loop_
_entity.id
_entity.type
_entity.pdbx_description
1 polymer ?
#
loop_
_entity_poly.entity_id
_entity_poly.type
_entity_poly.pdbx_seq_one_letter_code
_entity_poly.pdbx_strand_id
1 'polypeptide(L)'
;MPLEERIKARQEIIAGKGKDKLEQMSKMLGALDGGFVAGPKLSFADLSIFSALSSVVSGMYDGVPANLLEQYPALKAFRNKVANEPGVKAFYEKNGEGLRASFKPDA
;
A
#
# COMPACT_ATOMS: atom_id res chain seq x y z
N MET A 1 13.06 -8.86 -20.02
CA MET A 1 13.54 -7.48 -19.81
C MET A 1 14.73 -7.53 -18.86
N PRO A 2 15.90 -7.01 -19.25
CA PRO A 2 17.05 -6.77 -18.38
C PRO A 2 16.67 -6.02 -17.09
N LEU A 3 17.41 -6.24 -15.99
CA LEU A 3 17.10 -5.67 -14.68
C LEU A 3 17.04 -4.13 -14.71
N GLU A 4 18.03 -3.48 -15.32
CA GLU A 4 18.09 -2.00 -15.39
C GLU A 4 16.91 -1.41 -16.18
N GLU A 5 16.54 -2.06 -17.29
CA GLU A 5 15.38 -1.64 -18.08
C GLU A 5 14.08 -1.78 -17.28
N ARG A 6 13.95 -2.85 -16.47
CA ARG A 6 12.80 -3.07 -15.59
C ARG A 6 12.72 -2.05 -14.45
N ILE A 7 13.85 -1.68 -13.86
CA ILE A 7 13.95 -0.64 -12.84
C ILE A 7 13.52 0.70 -13.43
N LYS A 8 14.10 1.09 -14.57
CA LYS A 8 13.80 2.35 -15.25
C LYS A 8 12.31 2.45 -15.59
N ALA A 9 11.73 1.41 -16.20
CA ALA A 9 10.32 1.39 -16.56
C ALA A 9 9.40 1.57 -15.34
N ARG A 10 9.72 0.94 -14.20
CA ARG A 10 8.94 1.09 -12.97
C ARG A 10 9.07 2.48 -12.36
N GLN A 11 10.27 3.05 -12.37
CA GLN A 11 10.50 4.42 -11.91
C GLN A 11 9.73 5.44 -12.77
N GLU A 12 9.74 5.28 -14.09
CA GLU A 12 8.95 6.11 -15.01
C GLU A 12 7.44 6.00 -14.74
N ILE A 13 6.94 4.79 -14.48
CA ILE A 13 5.54 4.58 -14.09
C ILE A 13 5.22 5.33 -12.78
N ILE A 14 6.05 5.16 -11.75
CA ILE A 14 5.83 5.81 -10.44
C ILE A 14 5.93 7.34 -10.56
N ALA A 15 6.82 7.87 -11.40
CA ALA A 15 6.96 9.30 -11.62
C ALA A 15 5.84 9.91 -12.49
N GLY A 16 5.22 9.11 -13.36
CA GLY A 16 4.13 9.51 -14.25
C GLY A 16 2.76 9.07 -13.75
N LYS A 17 2.06 8.24 -14.53
CA LYS A 17 0.66 7.83 -14.25
C LYS A 17 0.47 7.16 -12.88
N GLY A 18 1.52 6.52 -12.34
CA GLY A 18 1.50 5.95 -11.00
C GLY A 18 1.34 7.01 -9.92
N LYS A 19 2.06 8.14 -10.03
CA LYS A 19 1.90 9.29 -9.14
C LYS A 19 0.48 9.83 -9.18
N ASP A 20 -0.06 10.08 -10.37
CA ASP A 20 -1.44 10.60 -10.52
C ASP A 20 -2.46 9.68 -9.86
N LYS A 21 -2.27 8.36 -9.99
CA LYS A 21 -3.15 7.36 -9.38
C LYS A 21 -3.02 7.33 -7.86
N LEU A 22 -1.80 7.42 -7.32
CA LEU A 22 -1.54 7.49 -5.88
C LEU A 22 -2.14 8.77 -5.29
N GLU A 23 -2.03 9.91 -5.98
CA GLU A 23 -2.65 11.17 -5.57
C GLU A 23 -4.17 11.08 -5.57
N GLN A 24 -4.77 10.48 -6.62
CA GLN A 24 -6.21 10.28 -6.68
C GLN A 24 -6.71 9.37 -5.53
N MET A 25 -6.01 8.26 -5.27
CA MET A 25 -6.33 7.40 -4.12
C MET A 25 -6.14 8.11 -2.80
N SER A 26 -5.08 8.92 -2.65
CA SER A 26 -4.82 9.68 -1.43
C SER A 26 -5.95 10.68 -1.16
N LYS A 27 -6.49 11.33 -2.20
CA LYS A 27 -7.66 12.21 -2.07
C LYS A 27 -8.91 11.42 -1.67
N MET A 28 -9.16 10.27 -2.30
CA MET A 28 -10.31 9.41 -1.98
C MET A 28 -10.25 8.91 -0.53
N LEU A 29 -9.12 8.36 -0.08
CA LEU A 29 -8.98 7.81 1.26
C LEU A 29 -8.90 8.91 2.33
N GLY A 30 -8.30 10.06 2.00
CA GLY A 30 -8.27 11.22 2.89
C GLY A 30 -9.64 11.87 3.10
N ALA A 31 -10.60 11.62 2.21
CA ALA A 31 -11.99 12.07 2.36
C ALA A 31 -12.86 11.11 3.20
N LEU A 32 -12.32 9.96 3.63
CA LEU A 32 -13.03 9.07 4.54
C LEU A 32 -13.06 9.68 5.94
N ASP A 33 -14.25 9.80 6.53
CA ASP A 33 -14.43 10.29 7.90
C ASP A 33 -14.11 9.19 8.93
N GLY A 34 -12.86 8.72 8.92
CA GLY A 34 -12.39 7.64 9.80
C GLY A 34 -13.00 6.26 9.53
N GLY A 35 -13.88 6.13 8.53
CA GLY A 35 -14.52 4.89 8.10
C GLY A 35 -13.68 4.00 7.18
N PHE A 36 -14.33 3.02 6.59
CA PHE A 36 -13.81 2.17 5.52
C PHE A 36 -14.42 2.59 4.19
N VAL A 37 -13.86 2.09 3.09
CA VAL A 37 -14.23 2.48 1.73
C VAL A 37 -15.72 2.25 1.44
N ALA A 38 -16.32 1.20 2.02
CA ALA A 38 -17.71 0.84 1.82
C ALA A 38 -18.62 1.20 3.02
N GLY A 39 -18.16 2.06 3.94
CA GLY A 39 -18.93 2.50 5.11
C GLY A 39 -18.24 2.19 6.44
N PRO A 40 -18.98 1.88 7.52
CA PRO A 40 -18.40 1.80 8.87
C PRO A 40 -17.65 0.49 9.16
N LYS A 41 -17.76 -0.53 8.31
CA LYS A 41 -17.17 -1.86 8.53
C LYS A 41 -16.13 -2.18 7.47
N LEU A 42 -15.11 -2.94 7.87
CA LEU A 42 -14.10 -3.48 6.97
C LEU A 42 -14.77 -4.26 5.83
N SER A 43 -14.36 -3.97 4.60
CA SER A 43 -14.87 -4.59 3.39
C SER A 43 -13.74 -5.18 2.55
N PHE A 44 -14.12 -5.93 1.51
CA PHE A 44 -13.17 -6.44 0.54
C PHE A 44 -12.39 -5.33 -0.19
N ALA A 45 -13.01 -4.15 -0.37
CA ALA A 45 -12.34 -3.01 -1.00
C ALA A 45 -11.14 -2.53 -0.17
N ASP A 46 -11.28 -2.49 1.15
CA ASP A 46 -10.22 -2.09 2.07
C ASP A 46 -9.06 -3.08 2.04
N LEU A 47 -9.35 -4.38 2.08
CA LEU A 47 -8.35 -5.45 1.99
C LEU A 47 -7.60 -5.42 0.65
N SER A 48 -8.31 -5.12 -0.44
CA SER A 48 -7.72 -5.01 -1.78
C SER A 48 -6.75 -3.82 -1.86
N ILE A 49 -7.16 -2.66 -1.35
CA ILE A 49 -6.32 -1.46 -1.32
C ILE A 49 -5.12 -1.68 -0.40
N PHE A 50 -5.33 -2.21 0.80
CA PHE A 50 -4.26 -2.56 1.74
C PHE A 50 -3.24 -3.52 1.11
N SER A 51 -3.70 -4.54 0.40
CA SER A 51 -2.81 -5.51 -0.26
C SER A 51 -2.02 -4.88 -1.39
N ALA A 52 -2.65 -4.00 -2.18
CA ALA A 52 -1.97 -3.26 -3.25
C ALA A 52 -0.89 -2.33 -2.69
N LEU A 53 -1.22 -1.51 -1.68
CA LEU A 53 -0.28 -0.57 -1.05
C LEU A 53 0.90 -1.32 -0.41
N SER A 54 0.65 -2.40 0.33
CA SER A 54 1.68 -3.21 0.97
C SER A 54 2.57 -3.93 -0.04
N SER A 55 2.01 -4.38 -1.17
CA SER A 55 2.78 -4.99 -2.26
C SER A 55 3.70 -4.00 -2.95
N VAL A 56 3.23 -2.76 -3.19
CA VAL A 56 4.04 -1.71 -3.83
C VAL A 56 5.31 -1.42 -3.04
N VAL A 57 5.25 -1.41 -1.71
CA VAL A 57 6.39 -1.16 -0.83
C VAL A 57 7.13 -2.41 -0.35
N SER A 58 6.73 -3.60 -0.82
CA SER A 58 7.29 -4.89 -0.35
C SER A 58 8.72 -5.20 -0.82
N GLY A 59 9.25 -4.42 -1.77
CA GLY A 59 10.48 -4.77 -2.48
C GLY A 59 10.27 -5.75 -3.64
N MET A 60 9.04 -6.22 -3.89
CA MET A 60 8.72 -7.06 -5.06
C MET A 60 8.96 -6.34 -6.40
N TYR A 61 8.82 -5.01 -6.41
CA TYR A 61 9.02 -4.18 -7.58
C TYR A 61 10.37 -3.47 -7.51
N ASP A 62 11.42 -4.06 -8.11
CA ASP A 62 12.73 -3.42 -8.27
C ASP A 62 12.58 -1.95 -8.74
N GLY A 63 13.30 -1.05 -8.08
CA GLY A 63 13.27 0.38 -8.39
C GLY A 63 12.14 1.18 -7.71
N VAL A 64 11.17 0.51 -7.07
CA VAL A 64 10.15 1.16 -6.25
C VAL A 64 10.63 1.28 -4.81
N PRO A 65 10.68 2.49 -4.23
CA PRO A 65 11.19 2.67 -2.88
C PRO A 65 10.21 2.15 -1.82
N ALA A 66 10.73 1.47 -0.78
CA ALA A 66 9.91 0.97 0.33
C ALA A 66 9.22 2.11 1.11
N ASN A 67 9.82 3.29 1.12
CA ASN A 67 9.25 4.46 1.77
C ASN A 67 8.33 5.31 0.87
N LEU A 68 7.88 4.79 -0.28
CA LEU A 68 7.01 5.53 -1.22
C LEU A 68 5.78 6.16 -0.53
N LEU A 69 5.17 5.45 0.41
CA LEU A 69 3.96 5.91 1.10
C LEU A 69 4.20 7.06 2.07
N GLU A 70 5.44 7.41 2.41
CA GLU A 70 5.73 8.62 3.21
C GLU A 70 5.31 9.90 2.50
N GLN A 71 5.28 9.88 1.16
CA GLN A 71 4.81 11.00 0.33
C GLN A 71 3.27 11.10 0.31
N TYR A 72 2.56 10.09 0.82
CA TYR A 72 1.11 10.00 0.79
C TYR A 72 0.54 9.62 2.17
N PRO A 73 0.50 10.56 3.13
CA PRO A 73 0.12 10.27 4.52
C PRO A 73 -1.25 9.60 4.68
N ALA A 74 -2.23 9.97 3.85
CA ALA A 74 -3.56 9.34 3.87
C ALA A 74 -3.51 7.86 3.46
N LEU A 75 -2.68 7.52 2.46
CA LEU A 75 -2.48 6.12 2.05
C LEU A 75 -1.77 5.32 3.15
N LYS A 76 -0.72 5.90 3.75
CA LYS A 76 0.01 5.27 4.86
C LYS A 76 -0.90 5.04 6.06
N ALA A 77 -1.68 6.05 6.46
CA ALA A 77 -2.63 5.95 7.56
C ALA A 77 -3.71 4.90 7.30
N PHE A 78 -4.30 4.88 6.10
CA PHE A 78 -5.30 3.88 5.73
C PHE A 78 -4.72 2.46 5.71
N ARG A 79 -3.53 2.27 5.10
CA ARG A 79 -2.82 0.98 5.11
C ARG A 79 -2.61 0.49 6.55
N ASN A 80 -2.12 1.36 7.43
CA ASN A 80 -1.88 1.03 8.83
C ASN A 80 -3.16 0.74 9.61
N LYS A 81 -4.24 1.45 9.32
CA LYS A 81 -5.56 1.15 9.90
C LYS A 81 -5.96 -0.29 9.59
N VAL A 82 -5.92 -0.69 8.31
CA VAL A 82 -6.27 -2.07 7.89
C VAL A 82 -5.27 -3.09 8.44
N ALA A 83 -3.97 -2.77 8.50
CA ALA A 83 -2.95 -3.65 9.07
C ALA A 83 -3.19 -3.96 10.56
N ASN A 84 -3.83 -3.04 11.29
CA ASN A 84 -4.15 -3.18 12.71
C ASN A 84 -5.51 -3.85 12.98
N GLU A 85 -6.31 -4.16 11.94
CA GLU A 85 -7.54 -4.92 12.13
C GLU A 85 -7.21 -6.31 12.71
N PRO A 86 -7.91 -6.79 13.77
CA PRO A 86 -7.49 -7.96 14.54
C PRO A 86 -7.17 -9.20 13.69
N GLY A 87 -8.01 -9.51 12.70
CA GLY A 87 -7.80 -10.65 11.81
C GLY A 87 -6.62 -10.47 10.85
N VAL A 88 -6.42 -9.25 10.34
CA VAL A 88 -5.30 -8.91 9.44
C VAL A 88 -3.99 -8.97 10.20
N LYS A 89 -3.94 -8.33 11.38
CA LYS A 89 -2.77 -8.31 12.25
C LYS A 89 -2.35 -9.71 12.65
N ALA A 90 -3.27 -10.52 13.18
CA ALA A 90 -2.98 -11.90 13.57
C ALA A 90 -2.49 -12.76 12.39
N PHE A 91 -3.04 -12.55 11.20
CA PHE A 91 -2.58 -13.26 10.00
C PHE A 91 -1.14 -12.90 9.63
N TYR A 92 -0.77 -11.62 9.60
CA TYR A 92 0.58 -11.19 9.21
C TYR A 92 1.61 -11.25 10.34
N GLU A 93 1.20 -11.40 11.60
CA GLU A 93 2.11 -11.82 12.68
C GLU A 93 2.63 -13.25 12.41
N LYS A 94 1.76 -14.15 11.96
CA LYS A 94 2.13 -15.54 11.62
C LYS A 94 2.76 -15.69 10.23
N ASN A 95 2.34 -14.88 9.26
CA ASN A 95 2.68 -15.08 7.84
C ASN A 95 3.44 -13.89 7.21
N GLY A 96 3.87 -12.90 7.99
CA GLY A 96 4.49 -11.66 7.52
C GLY A 96 6.00 -11.71 7.39
N GLU A 97 6.53 -12.76 6.75
CA GLU A 97 7.95 -12.90 6.44
C GLU A 97 8.24 -12.58 4.96
N GLY A 98 9.50 -12.32 4.63
CA GLY A 98 9.94 -11.96 3.29
C GLY A 98 9.18 -10.73 2.76
N LEU A 99 8.64 -10.82 1.54
CA LEU A 99 7.84 -9.75 0.93
C LEU A 99 6.61 -9.37 1.77
N ARG A 100 6.11 -10.27 2.63
CA ARG A 100 4.95 -10.00 3.48
C ARG A 100 5.31 -9.25 4.77
N ALA A 101 6.59 -8.98 5.03
CA ALA A 101 6.98 -8.09 6.12
C ALA A 101 6.37 -6.70 5.96
N SER A 102 6.22 -6.24 4.70
CA SER A 102 5.56 -4.97 4.36
C SER A 102 4.05 -4.97 4.55
N PHE A 103 3.44 -6.01 5.11
CA PHE A 103 2.02 -6.08 5.45
C PHE A 103 1.79 -5.92 6.96
N LYS A 104 2.86 -5.89 7.76
CA LYS A 104 2.76 -5.62 9.20
C LYS A 104 2.43 -4.13 9.46
N PRO A 105 1.84 -3.81 10.62
CA PRO A 105 1.68 -2.43 11.06
C PRO A 105 3.00 -1.67 11.01
N ASP A 106 2.96 -0.42 10.54
CA ASP A 106 4.09 0.52 10.49
C ASP A 106 5.30 0.09 9.65
N ALA A 107 5.14 -0.97 8.85
CA ALA A 107 6.10 -1.39 7.83
C ALA A 107 6.17 -0.46 6.61
#